data_AF-A0A7X0NJT0-F1
#
_entry.id   AF-A0A7X0NJT0-F1
#
_cell.length_a   1.000
_cell.length_b   1.000
_cell.length_c   1.000
_cell.angle_alpha   90.00
_cell.angle_beta   90.00
_cell.angle_gamma   90.00
#
_symmetry.space_group_name_H-M   'P 1'
#
loop_
_entity.id
_entity.type
_entity.pdbx_description
1 polymer ?
#
loop_
_entity_poly.entity_id
_entity_poly.type
_entity_poly.pdbx_seq_one_letter_code
_entity_poly.pdbx_strand_id
1 'polypeptide(L)'
;MKDKEISVQLTDINGFRQDFKSLRALCNFAKKELQVWSEHYEAVNAKNSRNISDPTLSAHTYFKTLVNTIDSWQDELAKWDDATFQQKMIELNQNSIRHLSSRWLWSGDATSETFVNCFLEHNEQTAAAFLKYVTKRQVETNQNNIDSFNGAMLGYEFVNQASEITKRRNGEKVSLGHLRNSFADAKNELFSEVEGLKKGINEWDEDTRLQFDRLFKANKYLGERRIKHHNKQFDEKLHDWSSAIGELEKTYEEKLRLKKPAEYWKNAASKYGRQAILWTLSIVALSLLGLVYFREFFVTWLQGQETDVKLNTIQGVILFGSFAAAFAYLMKVLSRLAFSSFHLMRDAEEREQLTYLYLSLINESELDKDARDIVLQALFSRTETGLLQQEHGPTMPGVGEIVKNLSKGRS
;
A
#
# COMPACT_ATOMS: atom_id res chain seq x y z
N MET A 1 76.48 -56.21 27.13
CA MET A 1 77.64 -56.62 26.31
C MET A 1 78.91 -55.99 26.87
N LYS A 2 79.91 -56.77 27.33
CA LYS A 2 81.25 -56.22 27.62
C LYS A 2 81.83 -55.69 26.31
N ASP A 3 82.37 -54.48 26.33
CA ASP A 3 82.74 -53.77 25.10
C ASP A 3 84.19 -54.07 24.73
N LYS A 4 84.43 -54.53 23.49
CA LYS A 4 85.77 -54.70 22.92
C LYS A 4 86.00 -53.62 21.88
N GLU A 5 87.21 -53.07 21.86
CA GLU A 5 87.62 -52.11 20.85
C GLU A 5 87.75 -52.80 19.49
N ILE A 6 87.19 -52.15 18.47
CA ILE A 6 87.24 -52.61 17.07
C ILE A 6 87.58 -51.42 16.18
N SER A 7 87.97 -51.69 14.94
CA SER A 7 88.10 -50.66 13.91
C SER A 7 87.38 -51.16 12.66
N VAL A 8 86.08 -50.86 12.58
CA VAL A 8 85.22 -51.25 11.45
C VAL A 8 84.61 -49.98 10.85
N GLN A 9 84.69 -49.85 9.53
CA GLN A 9 84.00 -48.81 8.79
C GLN A 9 82.86 -49.43 8.00
N LEU A 10 81.64 -48.92 8.18
CA LEU A 10 80.53 -49.19 7.29
C LEU A 10 80.45 -48.06 6.25
N THR A 11 80.25 -48.45 5.00
CA THR A 11 79.96 -47.52 3.90
C THR A 11 78.64 -47.97 3.28
N ASP A 12 77.78 -47.04 2.88
CA ASP A 12 76.55 -47.34 2.17
C ASP A 12 76.70 -47.12 0.64
N ILE A 13 75.66 -47.42 -0.13
CA ILE A 13 75.66 -47.24 -1.59
C ILE A 13 75.62 -45.78 -2.06
N ASN A 14 75.24 -44.83 -1.18
CA ASN A 14 75.16 -43.40 -1.50
C ASN A 14 76.37 -42.59 -0.96
N GLY A 15 77.36 -43.27 -0.39
CA GLY A 15 78.61 -42.68 0.08
C GLY A 15 78.61 -42.25 1.56
N PHE A 16 77.58 -42.58 2.34
CA PHE A 16 77.60 -42.48 3.80
C PHE A 16 78.71 -43.37 4.36
N ARG A 17 79.47 -42.86 5.34
CA ARG A 17 80.55 -43.59 6.00
C ARG A 17 80.45 -43.40 7.51
N GLN A 18 80.55 -44.48 8.25
CA GLN A 18 80.57 -44.44 9.70
C GLN A 18 81.62 -45.41 10.27
N ASP A 19 82.50 -44.87 11.09
CA ASP A 19 83.54 -45.62 11.79
C ASP A 19 83.05 -46.04 13.18
N PHE A 20 83.24 -47.31 13.50
CA PHE A 20 82.89 -47.90 14.79
C PHE A 20 84.16 -48.31 15.54
N LYS A 21 84.35 -47.71 16.71
CA LYS A 21 85.46 -48.00 17.64
C LYS A 21 85.10 -49.05 18.69
N SER A 22 83.83 -49.42 18.78
CA SER A 22 83.25 -50.27 19.82
C SER A 22 82.30 -51.27 19.19
N LEU A 23 82.41 -52.54 19.59
CA LEU A 23 81.51 -53.60 19.13
C LEU A 23 80.06 -53.31 19.54
N ARG A 24 79.87 -52.70 20.71
CA ARG A 24 78.53 -52.29 21.17
C ARG A 24 77.93 -51.21 20.27
N ALA A 25 78.72 -50.24 19.85
CA ALA A 25 78.27 -49.17 18.95
C ALA A 25 77.85 -49.73 17.58
N LEU A 26 78.63 -50.66 17.03
CA LEU A 26 78.31 -51.36 15.77
C LEU A 26 77.01 -52.16 15.90
N CYS A 27 76.84 -52.94 16.98
CA CYS A 27 75.65 -53.74 17.20
C CYS A 27 74.39 -52.89 17.37
N ASN A 28 74.46 -51.80 18.14
CA ASN A 28 73.33 -50.90 18.33
C ASN A 28 72.91 -50.20 17.03
N PHE A 29 73.88 -49.80 16.21
CA PHE A 29 73.60 -49.24 14.88
C PHE A 29 72.94 -50.27 13.97
N ALA A 30 73.50 -51.48 13.90
CA ALA A 30 72.94 -52.58 13.12
C ALA A 30 71.53 -52.98 13.56
N LYS A 31 71.22 -52.94 14.86
CA LYS A 31 69.85 -53.18 15.38
C LYS A 31 68.84 -52.14 14.89
N LYS A 32 69.23 -50.87 14.84
CA LYS A 32 68.38 -49.78 14.32
C LYS A 32 68.14 -49.92 12.82
N GLU A 33 69.20 -50.13 12.04
CA GLU A 33 69.07 -50.33 10.58
C GLU A 33 68.31 -51.63 10.26
N LEU A 34 68.52 -52.71 11.03
CA LEU A 34 67.76 -53.94 10.90
C LEU A 34 66.26 -53.68 11.06
N GLN A 35 65.88 -52.95 12.12
CA GLN A 35 64.49 -52.63 12.39
C GLN A 35 63.88 -51.86 11.20
N VAL A 36 64.48 -50.74 10.81
CA VAL A 36 63.93 -49.89 9.73
C VAL A 36 63.81 -50.65 8.40
N TRP A 37 64.86 -51.36 7.99
CA TRP A 37 64.84 -52.09 6.72
C TRP A 37 63.94 -53.34 6.76
N SER A 38 63.72 -53.93 7.94
CA SER A 38 62.73 -55.00 8.09
C SER A 38 61.30 -54.47 7.94
N GLU A 39 60.98 -53.32 8.56
CA GLU A 39 59.68 -52.66 8.44
C GLU A 39 59.40 -52.25 6.99
N HIS A 40 60.40 -51.69 6.30
CA HIS A 40 60.28 -51.35 4.87
C HIS A 40 60.10 -52.60 3.98
N TYR A 41 60.85 -53.67 4.23
CA TYR A 41 60.70 -54.92 3.49
C TYR A 41 59.30 -55.53 3.68
N GLU A 42 58.78 -55.53 4.91
CA GLU A 42 57.44 -56.02 5.22
C GLU A 42 56.36 -55.17 4.55
N ALA A 43 56.46 -53.83 4.63
CA ALA A 43 55.51 -52.92 4.00
C ALA A 43 55.44 -53.10 2.47
N VAL A 44 56.59 -53.29 1.82
CA VAL A 44 56.65 -53.48 0.37
C VAL A 44 56.16 -54.87 -0.03
N ASN A 45 56.47 -55.92 0.74
CA ASN A 45 55.94 -57.28 0.49
C ASN A 45 54.43 -57.39 0.70
N ALA A 46 53.88 -56.71 1.70
CA ALA A 46 52.43 -56.74 1.95
C ALA A 46 51.62 -56.20 0.75
N LYS A 47 52.20 -55.28 -0.03
CA LYS A 47 51.56 -54.64 -1.17
C LYS A 47 51.81 -55.36 -2.50
N ASN A 48 52.84 -56.20 -2.60
CA ASN A 48 53.27 -56.83 -3.85
C ASN A 48 53.04 -58.35 -3.86
N SER A 49 52.37 -58.87 -4.90
CA SER A 49 52.05 -60.30 -5.02
C SER A 49 53.20 -61.18 -5.57
N ARG A 50 54.37 -60.60 -5.84
CA ARG A 50 55.57 -61.30 -6.36
C ARG A 50 56.73 -61.16 -5.38
N ASN A 51 57.58 -62.17 -5.31
CA ASN A 51 58.83 -62.09 -4.53
C ASN A 51 59.70 -60.96 -5.06
N ILE A 52 59.95 -59.95 -4.23
CA ILE A 52 60.84 -58.84 -4.54
C ILE A 52 62.28 -59.30 -4.36
N SER A 53 63.12 -59.07 -5.38
CA SER A 53 64.51 -59.54 -5.41
C SER A 53 65.52 -58.39 -5.28
N ASP A 54 65.08 -57.21 -4.84
CA ASP A 54 65.95 -56.04 -4.77
C ASP A 54 67.08 -56.21 -3.73
N PRO A 55 68.35 -56.04 -4.13
CA PRO A 55 69.49 -56.18 -3.23
C PRO A 55 69.51 -55.19 -2.06
N THR A 56 68.88 -54.02 -2.21
CA THR A 56 68.87 -52.94 -1.21
C THR A 56 67.80 -53.18 -0.17
N LEU A 57 66.59 -53.55 -0.60
CA LEU A 57 65.50 -53.91 0.30
C LEU A 57 65.82 -55.18 1.14
N SER A 58 66.59 -56.10 0.56
CA SER A 58 67.06 -57.31 1.24
C SER A 58 68.27 -57.09 2.17
N ALA A 59 68.78 -55.86 2.31
CA ALA A 59 69.91 -55.54 3.20
C ALA A 59 69.64 -55.90 4.68
N HIS A 60 68.38 -55.89 5.12
CA HIS A 60 67.97 -56.30 6.47
C HIS A 60 68.45 -57.72 6.82
N THR A 61 68.55 -58.63 5.84
CA THR A 61 69.03 -60.01 6.08
C THR A 61 70.49 -60.05 6.54
N TYR A 62 71.34 -59.19 5.97
CA TYR A 62 72.75 -59.08 6.35
C TYR A 62 72.90 -58.40 7.71
N PHE A 63 72.07 -57.42 8.04
CA PHE A 63 72.03 -56.86 9.39
C PHE A 63 71.51 -57.87 10.41
N LYS A 64 70.54 -58.71 10.07
CA LYS A 64 70.04 -59.78 10.93
C LYS A 64 71.13 -60.78 11.25
N THR A 65 71.89 -61.23 10.24
CA THR A 65 73.05 -62.10 10.43
C THR A 65 74.10 -61.42 11.30
N LEU A 66 74.44 -60.16 11.03
CA LEU A 66 75.41 -59.40 11.81
C LEU A 66 75.00 -59.29 13.28
N VAL A 67 73.76 -58.89 13.55
CA VAL A 67 73.22 -58.76 14.92
C VAL A 67 73.20 -60.11 15.63
N ASN A 68 72.68 -61.17 14.99
CA ASN A 68 72.61 -62.50 15.59
C ASN A 68 74.00 -63.07 15.89
N THR A 69 74.98 -62.84 15.01
CA THR A 69 76.36 -63.27 15.23
C THR A 69 77.01 -62.50 16.37
N ILE A 70 76.81 -61.18 16.48
CA ILE A 70 77.37 -60.40 17.60
C ILE A 70 76.67 -60.75 18.92
N ASP A 71 75.35 -60.94 18.92
CA ASP A 71 74.58 -61.32 20.11
C ASP A 71 74.94 -62.74 20.59
N SER A 72 75.25 -63.69 19.68
CA SER A 72 75.71 -65.03 20.06
C SER A 72 77.08 -65.04 20.75
N TRP A 73 77.87 -63.99 20.57
CA TRP A 73 79.17 -63.85 21.23
C TRP A 73 79.05 -63.37 22.68
N GLN A 74 77.86 -62.92 23.12
CA GLN A 74 77.67 -62.20 24.38
C GLN A 74 78.22 -62.92 25.62
N ASP A 75 78.11 -64.25 25.67
CA ASP A 75 78.53 -65.07 26.81
C ASP A 75 79.98 -65.58 26.70
N GLU A 76 80.53 -65.62 25.49
CA GLU A 76 81.88 -66.15 25.19
C GLU A 76 82.93 -65.05 25.02
N LEU A 77 82.51 -63.81 24.79
CA LEU A 77 83.37 -62.64 24.55
C LEU A 77 84.41 -62.39 25.66
N ALA A 78 84.11 -62.80 26.90
CA ALA A 78 85.01 -62.67 28.04
C ALA A 78 86.08 -63.79 28.13
N LYS A 79 85.91 -64.88 27.38
CA LYS A 79 86.79 -66.07 27.38
C LYS A 79 87.76 -66.08 26.20
N TRP A 80 87.51 -65.27 25.17
CA TRP A 80 88.34 -65.21 23.97
C TRP A 80 89.57 -64.33 24.15
N ASP A 81 90.73 -64.86 23.75
CA ASP A 81 91.94 -64.08 23.51
C ASP A 81 91.80 -63.17 22.28
N ASP A 82 92.78 -62.29 22.08
CA ASP A 82 92.74 -61.30 21.00
C ASP A 82 92.84 -61.96 19.62
N ALA A 83 93.59 -63.06 19.48
CA ALA A 83 93.73 -63.80 18.22
C ALA A 83 92.39 -64.44 17.78
N THR A 84 91.69 -65.10 18.69
CA THR A 84 90.37 -65.70 18.43
C THR A 84 89.34 -64.63 18.10
N PHE A 85 89.37 -63.49 18.80
CA PHE A 85 88.48 -62.37 18.52
C PHE A 85 88.71 -61.76 17.13
N GLN A 86 89.97 -61.56 16.72
CA GLN A 86 90.29 -61.07 15.38
C GLN A 86 89.83 -62.05 14.30
N GLN A 87 90.00 -63.36 14.49
CA GLN A 87 89.50 -64.36 13.54
C GLN A 87 87.98 -64.29 13.40
N LYS A 88 87.24 -64.17 14.51
CA LYS A 88 85.77 -64.01 14.50
C LYS A 88 85.32 -62.71 13.84
N MET A 89 86.08 -61.63 14.02
CA MET A 89 85.83 -60.35 13.34
C MET A 89 86.09 -60.43 11.82
N ILE A 90 87.10 -61.20 11.38
CA ILE A 90 87.34 -61.44 9.95
C ILE A 90 86.18 -62.23 9.33
N GLU A 91 85.69 -63.27 10.02
CA GLU A 91 84.51 -64.05 9.60
C GLU A 91 83.26 -63.15 9.48
N LEU A 92 83.01 -62.32 10.50
CA LEU A 92 81.89 -61.36 10.49
C LEU A 92 82.02 -60.35 9.34
N ASN A 93 83.24 -59.88 9.07
CA ASN A 93 83.48 -58.92 8.01
C ASN A 93 83.20 -59.53 6.62
N GLN A 94 83.65 -60.76 6.39
CA GLN A 94 83.43 -61.48 5.14
C GLN A 94 81.96 -61.83 4.93
N ASN A 95 81.25 -62.25 5.98
CA ASN A 95 79.89 -62.77 5.87
C ASN A 95 78.81 -61.68 5.85
N SER A 96 79.05 -60.50 6.44
CA SER A 96 78.01 -59.48 6.58
C SER A 96 78.48 -58.09 6.14
N ILE A 97 79.55 -57.57 6.74
CA ILE A 97 79.96 -56.16 6.55
C ILE A 97 80.33 -55.87 5.09
N ARG A 98 81.08 -56.76 4.42
CA ARG A 98 81.45 -56.59 3.01
C ARG A 98 80.26 -56.58 2.07
N HIS A 99 79.17 -57.28 2.40
CA HIS A 99 77.97 -57.30 1.57
C HIS A 99 77.15 -56.02 1.73
N LEU A 100 77.07 -55.49 2.96
CA LEU A 100 76.38 -54.25 3.26
C LEU A 100 76.94 -53.07 2.45
N SER A 101 78.25 -53.02 2.21
CA SER A 101 78.85 -51.89 1.48
C SER A 101 78.44 -51.73 0.02
N SER A 102 77.81 -52.75 -0.58
CA SER A 102 77.36 -52.72 -1.97
C SER A 102 75.84 -52.73 -2.13
N ARG A 103 75.12 -52.85 -1.02
CA ARG A 103 73.68 -53.16 -1.02
C ARG A 103 72.88 -52.28 -0.08
N TRP A 104 73.44 -51.87 1.04
CA TRP A 104 72.69 -51.11 2.02
C TRP A 104 72.73 -49.61 1.71
N LEU A 105 71.59 -48.97 1.94
CA LEU A 105 71.40 -47.53 1.93
C LEU A 105 71.10 -47.08 3.37
N TRP A 106 71.78 -46.04 3.85
CA TRP A 106 71.56 -45.58 5.22
C TRP A 106 70.13 -45.04 5.42
N SER A 107 69.44 -45.52 6.45
CA SER A 107 68.04 -45.12 6.73
C SER A 107 67.86 -43.64 7.07
N GLY A 108 68.91 -42.95 7.51
CA GLY A 108 68.86 -41.52 7.82
C GLY A 108 68.95 -40.60 6.60
N ASP A 109 69.22 -41.13 5.41
CA ASP A 109 69.23 -40.36 4.17
C ASP A 109 67.81 -40.21 3.61
N ALA A 110 67.46 -39.01 3.13
CA ALA A 110 66.17 -38.72 2.49
C ALA A 110 65.93 -39.59 1.24
N THR A 111 67.01 -40.12 0.65
CA THR A 111 66.94 -41.07 -0.45
C THR A 111 66.30 -42.39 -0.06
N SER A 112 66.41 -42.82 1.20
CA SER A 112 65.94 -44.12 1.67
C SER A 112 64.41 -44.21 1.68
N GLU A 113 63.74 -43.21 2.27
CA GLU A 113 62.29 -43.12 2.30
C GLU A 113 61.70 -42.94 0.90
N THR A 114 62.31 -42.07 0.09
CA THR A 114 61.86 -41.83 -1.29
C THR A 114 62.01 -43.08 -2.15
N PHE A 115 63.09 -43.85 -1.96
CA PHE A 115 63.30 -45.13 -2.63
C PHE A 115 62.21 -46.16 -2.26
N VAL A 116 61.87 -46.27 -0.97
CA VAL A 116 60.80 -47.17 -0.51
C VAL A 116 59.44 -46.71 -1.03
N ASN A 117 59.17 -45.42 -1.09
CA ASN A 117 57.93 -44.90 -1.68
C ASN A 117 57.83 -45.21 -3.18
N CYS A 118 58.94 -45.15 -3.93
CA CYS A 118 58.95 -45.59 -5.33
C CYS A 118 58.54 -47.07 -5.46
N PHE A 119 58.95 -47.93 -4.52
CA PHE A 119 58.53 -49.33 -4.46
C PHE A 119 57.04 -49.50 -4.15
N LEU A 120 56.52 -48.68 -3.23
CA LEU A 120 55.13 -48.77 -2.78
C LEU A 120 54.15 -48.19 -3.79
N GLU A 121 54.45 -47.05 -4.41
CA GLU A 121 53.53 -46.36 -5.32
C GLU A 121 53.61 -46.86 -6.77
N HIS A 122 54.76 -47.45 -7.14
CA HIS A 122 55.01 -47.92 -8.49
C HIS A 122 55.41 -49.41 -8.48
N ASN A 123 56.68 -49.71 -8.80
CA ASN A 123 57.19 -51.07 -8.86
C ASN A 123 58.71 -51.14 -8.66
N GLU A 124 59.24 -52.38 -8.62
CA GLU A 124 60.66 -52.66 -8.42
C GLU A 124 61.57 -52.02 -9.47
N GLN A 125 61.16 -51.97 -10.73
CA GLN A 125 61.97 -51.43 -11.81
C GLN A 125 62.07 -49.90 -11.73
N THR A 126 60.99 -49.22 -11.34
CA THR A 126 60.97 -47.79 -11.05
C THR A 126 61.88 -47.44 -9.88
N ALA A 127 61.79 -48.18 -8.77
CA ALA A 127 62.60 -47.90 -7.59
C ALA A 127 64.09 -48.20 -7.83
N ALA A 128 64.43 -49.27 -8.54
CA ALA A 128 65.81 -49.58 -8.93
C ALA A 128 66.40 -48.48 -9.83
N ALA A 129 65.63 -48.01 -10.82
CA ALA A 129 66.06 -46.93 -11.70
C ALA A 129 66.22 -45.59 -10.96
N PHE A 130 65.31 -45.26 -10.03
CA PHE A 130 65.42 -44.12 -9.13
C PHE A 130 66.73 -44.18 -8.33
N LEU A 131 66.97 -45.30 -7.64
CA LEU A 131 68.13 -45.47 -6.79
C LEU A 131 69.43 -45.36 -7.58
N LYS A 132 69.47 -45.94 -8.78
CA LYS A 132 70.63 -45.86 -9.68
C LYS A 132 70.90 -44.45 -10.17
N TYR A 133 69.85 -43.68 -10.46
CA TYR A 133 70.00 -42.27 -10.82
C TYR A 133 70.57 -41.45 -9.66
N VAL A 134 70.01 -41.60 -8.46
CA VAL A 134 70.39 -40.80 -7.28
C VAL A 134 71.80 -41.15 -6.79
N THR A 135 72.12 -42.44 -6.69
CA THR A 135 73.40 -42.92 -6.12
C THR A 135 74.56 -42.88 -7.13
N LYS A 136 74.30 -43.20 -8.41
CA LYS A 136 75.34 -43.37 -9.44
C LYS A 136 75.28 -42.32 -10.55
N ARG A 137 74.27 -41.45 -10.58
CA ARG A 137 74.02 -40.50 -11.70
C ARG A 137 73.92 -41.19 -13.05
N GLN A 138 73.37 -42.41 -13.07
CA GLN A 138 73.22 -43.22 -14.26
C GLN A 138 71.74 -43.41 -14.59
N VAL A 139 71.39 -43.25 -15.86
CA VAL A 139 70.06 -43.60 -16.37
C VAL A 139 70.14 -44.99 -16.96
N GLU A 140 69.40 -45.94 -16.39
CA GLU A 140 69.22 -47.27 -16.99
C GLU A 140 68.01 -47.24 -17.91
N THR A 141 68.24 -46.89 -19.16
CA THR A 141 67.21 -47.00 -20.19
C THR A 141 67.24 -48.41 -20.77
N ASN A 142 66.48 -49.34 -20.19
CA ASN A 142 66.00 -50.43 -21.02
C ASN A 142 65.02 -49.79 -22.01
N GLN A 143 65.38 -49.74 -23.31
CA GLN A 143 64.75 -48.85 -24.30
C GLN A 143 63.23 -49.03 -24.46
N ASN A 144 62.67 -50.14 -23.96
CA ASN A 144 61.24 -50.44 -24.01
C ASN A 144 60.55 -50.51 -22.61
N ASN A 145 61.17 -50.01 -21.54
CA ASN A 145 60.58 -50.05 -20.20
C ASN A 145 60.23 -48.66 -19.66
N ILE A 146 58.92 -48.34 -19.65
CA ILE A 146 58.38 -47.08 -19.12
C ILE A 146 58.65 -46.92 -17.63
N ASP A 147 58.72 -48.01 -16.87
CA ASP A 147 58.90 -47.97 -15.43
C ASP A 147 60.32 -47.54 -15.05
N SER A 148 61.31 -47.98 -15.81
CA SER A 148 62.71 -47.53 -15.69
C SER A 148 62.87 -46.05 -16.06
N PHE A 149 62.15 -45.60 -17.08
CA PHE A 149 62.11 -44.18 -17.44
C PHE A 149 61.48 -43.32 -16.33
N ASN A 150 60.32 -43.74 -15.81
CA ASN A 150 59.62 -43.06 -14.72
C ASN A 150 60.52 -42.97 -13.47
N GLY A 151 61.24 -44.04 -13.14
CA GLY A 151 62.18 -44.06 -12.01
C GLY A 151 63.34 -43.06 -12.18
N ALA A 152 63.90 -42.99 -13.39
CA ALA A 152 64.94 -42.00 -13.70
C ALA A 152 64.41 -40.56 -13.64
N MET A 153 63.17 -40.33 -14.07
CA MET A 153 62.51 -39.01 -13.98
C MET A 153 62.27 -38.60 -12.52
N LEU A 154 61.77 -39.50 -11.68
CA LEU A 154 61.64 -39.27 -10.23
C LEU A 154 63.00 -38.97 -9.59
N GLY A 155 64.05 -39.68 -10.01
CA GLY A 155 65.42 -39.41 -9.58
C GLY A 155 65.90 -38.02 -9.99
N TYR A 156 65.60 -37.60 -11.22
CA TYR A 156 65.89 -36.25 -11.72
C TYR A 156 65.17 -35.18 -10.90
N GLU A 157 63.88 -35.35 -10.61
CA GLU A 157 63.10 -34.41 -9.80
C GLU A 157 63.61 -34.32 -8.36
N PHE A 158 63.96 -35.47 -7.77
CA PHE A 158 64.49 -35.54 -6.41
C PHE A 158 65.83 -34.81 -6.27
N VAL A 159 66.73 -34.96 -7.25
CA VAL A 159 68.03 -34.28 -7.27
C VAL A 159 67.91 -32.81 -7.66
N ASN A 160 67.02 -32.47 -8.60
CA ASN A 160 66.88 -31.14 -9.18
C ASN A 160 65.63 -30.41 -8.65
N GLN A 161 65.51 -30.33 -7.33
CA GLN A 161 64.40 -29.62 -6.66
C GLN A 161 64.31 -28.14 -7.03
N ALA A 162 65.40 -27.55 -7.55
CA ALA A 162 65.47 -26.17 -8.05
C ALA A 162 65.07 -26.01 -9.54
N SER A 163 64.58 -27.06 -10.21
CA SER A 163 64.15 -26.99 -11.61
C SER A 163 62.95 -26.05 -11.81
N GLU A 164 62.76 -25.56 -13.04
CA GLU A 164 61.61 -24.73 -13.38
C GLU A 164 60.27 -25.48 -13.22
N ILE A 165 60.26 -26.81 -13.34
CA ILE A 165 59.04 -27.64 -13.18
C ILE A 165 58.56 -27.60 -11.72
N THR A 166 59.45 -27.81 -10.76
CA THR A 166 59.11 -27.78 -9.33
C THR A 166 58.76 -26.36 -8.87
N LYS A 167 59.46 -25.34 -9.37
CA LYS A 167 59.11 -23.93 -9.13
C LYS A 167 57.72 -23.59 -9.69
N ARG A 168 57.41 -23.98 -10.93
CA ARG A 168 56.08 -23.75 -11.54
C ARG A 168 54.98 -24.38 -10.70
N ARG A 169 55.13 -25.65 -10.31
CA ARG A 169 54.14 -26.35 -9.47
C ARG A 169 53.87 -25.62 -8.16
N ASN A 170 54.91 -25.13 -7.50
CA ASN A 170 54.77 -24.39 -6.26
C ASN A 170 54.12 -23.01 -6.49
N GLY A 171 54.51 -22.30 -7.56
CA GLY A 171 53.89 -21.03 -7.94
C GLY A 171 52.40 -21.16 -8.28
N GLU A 172 52.03 -22.19 -9.04
CA GLU A 172 50.63 -22.51 -9.34
C GLU A 172 49.84 -22.82 -8.07
N LYS A 173 50.40 -23.60 -7.14
CA LYS A 173 49.76 -23.90 -5.85
C LYS A 173 49.50 -22.63 -5.04
N VAL A 174 50.44 -21.69 -5.03
CA VAL A 174 50.27 -20.38 -4.36
C VAL A 174 49.19 -19.54 -5.05
N SER A 175 49.22 -19.45 -6.39
CA SER A 175 48.20 -18.73 -7.17
C SER A 175 46.78 -19.29 -6.95
N LEU A 176 46.63 -20.61 -6.96
CA LEU A 176 45.36 -21.27 -6.64
C LEU A 176 44.93 -21.01 -5.19
N GLY A 177 45.88 -20.92 -4.26
CA GLY A 177 45.62 -20.49 -2.88
C GLY A 177 45.05 -19.06 -2.82
N HIS A 178 45.65 -18.12 -3.55
CA HIS A 178 45.14 -16.75 -3.65
C HIS A 178 43.74 -16.71 -4.25
N LEU A 179 43.50 -17.43 -5.36
CA LEU A 179 42.20 -17.48 -6.02
C LEU A 179 41.11 -18.05 -5.10
N ARG A 180 41.43 -19.11 -4.35
CA ARG A 180 40.53 -19.66 -3.34
C ARG A 180 40.17 -18.64 -2.27
N ASN A 181 41.16 -17.89 -1.77
CA ASN A 181 40.93 -16.88 -0.73
C ASN A 181 40.06 -15.73 -1.27
N SER A 182 40.38 -15.20 -2.45
CA SER A 182 39.57 -14.17 -3.11
C SER A 182 38.13 -14.60 -3.34
N PHE A 183 37.89 -15.87 -3.70
CA PHE A 183 36.54 -16.41 -3.82
C PHE A 183 35.81 -16.50 -2.47
N ALA A 184 36.52 -16.89 -1.41
CA ALA A 184 35.96 -16.93 -0.06
C ALA A 184 35.60 -15.52 0.45
N ASP A 185 36.45 -14.54 0.18
CA ASP A 185 36.24 -13.14 0.56
C ASP A 185 35.05 -12.54 -0.20
N ALA A 186 35.01 -12.69 -1.54
CA ALA A 186 33.90 -12.22 -2.36
C ALA A 186 32.56 -12.86 -1.95
N LYS A 187 32.57 -14.15 -1.59
CA LYS A 187 31.38 -14.84 -1.05
C LYS A 187 30.93 -14.21 0.27
N ASN A 188 31.86 -13.89 1.17
CA ASN A 188 31.52 -13.31 2.48
C ASN A 188 31.00 -11.87 2.32
N GLU A 189 31.60 -11.08 1.44
CA GLU A 189 31.15 -9.73 1.09
C GLU A 189 29.72 -9.77 0.53
N LEU A 190 29.45 -10.64 -0.45
CA LEU A 190 28.11 -10.84 -1.00
C LEU A 190 27.09 -11.21 0.08
N PHE A 191 27.43 -12.10 1.02
CA PHE A 191 26.52 -12.45 2.10
C PHE A 191 26.24 -11.25 3.03
N SER A 192 27.26 -10.44 3.32
CA SER A 192 27.10 -9.21 4.11
C SER A 192 26.21 -8.19 3.39
N GLU A 193 26.39 -7.99 2.08
CA GLU A 193 25.55 -7.10 1.28
C GLU A 193 24.09 -7.58 1.24
N VAL A 194 23.87 -8.88 1.03
CA VAL A 194 22.53 -9.48 1.00
C VAL A 194 21.85 -9.37 2.37
N GLU A 195 22.58 -9.55 3.46
CA GLU A 195 22.04 -9.36 4.82
C GLU A 195 21.67 -7.89 5.07
N GLY A 196 22.52 -6.95 4.63
CA GLY A 196 22.23 -5.51 4.65
C GLY A 196 20.97 -5.15 3.84
N LEU A 197 20.85 -5.69 2.63
CA LEU A 197 19.68 -5.51 1.76
C LEU A 197 18.41 -6.07 2.40
N LYS A 198 18.48 -7.29 2.95
CA LYS A 198 17.36 -7.93 3.64
C LYS A 198 16.90 -7.11 4.84
N LYS A 199 17.84 -6.58 5.63
CA LYS A 199 17.54 -5.70 6.76
C LYS A 199 16.85 -4.42 6.29
N GLY A 200 17.41 -3.76 5.27
CA GLY A 200 16.83 -2.53 4.71
C GLY A 200 15.41 -2.74 4.15
N ILE A 201 15.15 -3.86 3.48
CA ILE A 201 13.80 -4.22 2.99
C ILE A 201 12.81 -4.42 4.15
N ASN A 202 13.24 -5.11 5.21
CA ASN A 202 12.37 -5.35 6.37
C ASN A 202 12.03 -4.05 7.11
N GLU A 203 13.03 -3.19 7.33
CA GLU A 203 12.83 -1.88 7.96
C GLU A 203 11.90 -0.99 7.11
N TRP A 204 12.09 -1.01 5.79
CA TRP A 204 11.22 -0.31 4.86
C TRP A 204 9.77 -0.84 4.85
N ASP A 205 9.56 -2.16 4.86
CA ASP A 205 8.21 -2.77 4.94
C ASP A 205 7.52 -2.40 6.25
N GLU A 206 8.23 -2.47 7.39
CA GLU A 206 7.67 -2.14 8.70
C GLU A 206 7.27 -0.66 8.79
N ASP A 207 8.16 0.26 8.40
CA ASP A 207 7.88 1.69 8.40
C ASP A 207 6.74 2.05 7.43
N THR A 208 6.76 1.49 6.21
CA THR A 208 5.71 1.73 5.22
C THR A 208 4.34 1.25 5.71
N ARG A 209 4.28 0.09 6.37
CA ARG A 209 3.03 -0.42 6.96
C ARG A 209 2.52 0.49 8.08
N LEU A 210 3.41 0.96 8.96
CA LEU A 210 3.05 1.86 10.05
C LEU A 210 2.54 3.21 9.52
N GLN A 211 3.21 3.77 8.51
CA GLN A 211 2.77 5.00 7.86
C GLN A 211 1.42 4.81 7.15
N PHE A 212 1.27 3.72 6.40
CA PHE A 212 0.03 3.41 5.69
C PHE A 212 -1.14 3.23 6.67
N ASP A 213 -0.96 2.48 7.77
CA ASP A 213 -2.02 2.27 8.77
C ASP A 213 -2.43 3.59 9.44
N ARG A 214 -1.47 4.46 9.76
CA ARG A 214 -1.75 5.81 10.29
C ARG A 214 -2.55 6.65 9.30
N LEU A 215 -2.12 6.71 8.04
CA LEU A 215 -2.81 7.46 6.99
C LEU A 215 -4.20 6.89 6.70
N PHE A 216 -4.34 5.56 6.67
CA PHE A 216 -5.61 4.89 6.47
C PHE A 216 -6.59 5.20 7.60
N LYS A 217 -6.16 5.10 8.86
CA LYS A 217 -6.98 5.45 10.04
C LYS A 217 -7.39 6.92 10.02
N ALA A 218 -6.46 7.82 9.71
CA ALA A 218 -6.75 9.25 9.60
C ALA A 218 -7.77 9.55 8.49
N ASN A 219 -7.56 9.00 7.29
CA ASN A 219 -8.49 9.18 6.17
C ASN A 219 -9.87 8.56 6.45
N LYS A 220 -9.91 7.39 7.09
CA LYS A 220 -11.18 6.77 7.52
C LYS A 220 -11.94 7.68 8.48
N TYR A 221 -11.28 8.16 9.54
CA TYR A 221 -11.91 9.05 10.52
C TYR A 221 -12.38 10.38 9.90
N LEU A 222 -11.53 11.00 9.06
CA LEU A 222 -11.89 12.23 8.36
C LEU A 222 -13.03 12.01 7.36
N GLY A 223 -13.04 10.87 6.67
CA GLY A 223 -14.09 10.46 5.76
C GLY A 223 -15.43 10.28 6.47
N GLU A 224 -15.46 9.50 7.57
CA GLU A 224 -16.65 9.31 8.40
C GLU A 224 -17.18 10.64 8.94
N ARG A 225 -16.29 11.53 9.42
CA ARG A 225 -16.67 12.85 9.91
C ARG A 225 -17.25 13.73 8.79
N ARG A 226 -16.65 13.70 7.60
CA ARG A 226 -17.13 14.44 6.43
C ARG A 226 -18.49 13.94 5.98
N ILE A 227 -18.69 12.63 5.89
CA ILE A 227 -19.98 12.02 5.52
C ILE A 227 -21.05 12.40 6.54
N LYS A 228 -20.75 12.27 7.85
CA LYS A 228 -21.70 12.65 8.90
C LYS A 228 -22.09 14.12 8.84
N HIS A 229 -21.11 15.00 8.62
CA HIS A 229 -21.38 16.44 8.48
C HIS A 229 -22.20 16.74 7.22
N HIS A 230 -21.86 16.13 6.09
CA HIS A 230 -22.57 16.33 4.83
C HIS A 230 -24.01 15.81 4.91
N ASN A 231 -24.23 14.63 5.49
CA ASN A 231 -25.57 14.09 5.71
C ASN A 231 -26.39 15.02 6.60
N LYS A 232 -25.82 15.51 7.71
CA LYS A 232 -26.52 16.47 8.58
C LYS A 232 -26.90 17.75 7.82
N GLN A 233 -25.97 18.34 7.06
CA GLN A 233 -26.26 19.53 6.25
C GLN A 233 -27.30 19.26 5.16
N PHE A 234 -27.26 18.07 4.56
CA PHE A 234 -28.22 17.65 3.55
C PHE A 234 -29.61 17.49 4.16
N ASP A 235 -29.73 16.82 5.32
CA ASP A 235 -30.98 16.64 6.05
C ASP A 235 -31.57 17.98 6.49
N GLU A 236 -30.74 18.90 7.01
CA GLU A 236 -31.14 20.27 7.35
C GLU A 236 -31.69 21.01 6.12
N LYS A 237 -30.97 21.00 4.99
CA LYS A 237 -31.46 21.64 3.76
C LYS A 237 -32.71 20.99 3.20
N LEU A 238 -32.82 19.66 3.28
CA LEU A 238 -33.98 18.93 2.82
C LEU A 238 -35.21 19.29 3.65
N HIS A 239 -35.03 19.45 4.97
CA HIS A 239 -36.08 19.96 5.85
C HIS A 239 -36.48 21.40 5.50
N ASP A 240 -35.52 22.30 5.30
CA ASP A 240 -35.78 23.69 4.92
C ASP A 240 -36.54 23.77 3.59
N TRP A 241 -36.12 23.01 2.59
CA TRP A 241 -36.81 22.95 1.30
C TRP A 241 -38.21 22.35 1.40
N SER A 242 -38.38 21.29 2.18
CA SER A 242 -39.70 20.69 2.41
C SER A 242 -40.64 21.67 3.09
N SER A 243 -40.16 22.43 4.07
CA SER A 243 -40.94 23.48 4.75
C SER A 243 -41.30 24.62 3.79
N ALA A 244 -40.34 25.10 3.00
CA ALA A 244 -40.58 26.16 2.02
C ALA A 244 -41.58 25.73 0.92
N ILE A 245 -41.50 24.47 0.46
CA ILE A 245 -42.46 23.93 -0.52
C ILE A 245 -43.86 23.86 0.11
N GLY A 246 -43.98 23.39 1.36
CA GLY A 246 -45.26 23.32 2.05
C GLY A 246 -45.89 24.70 2.29
N GLU A 247 -45.08 25.71 2.60
CA GLU A 247 -45.52 27.11 2.71
C GLU A 247 -45.97 27.66 1.35
N LEU A 248 -45.18 27.43 0.30
CA LEU A 248 -45.52 27.85 -1.05
C LEU A 248 -46.81 27.20 -1.56
N GLU A 249 -47.02 25.91 -1.27
CA GLU A 249 -48.24 25.18 -1.62
C GLU A 249 -49.46 25.80 -0.93
N LYS A 250 -49.38 26.07 0.38
CA LYS A 250 -50.46 26.76 1.13
C LYS A 250 -50.76 28.13 0.56
N THR A 251 -49.75 28.96 0.31
CA THR A 251 -49.93 30.29 -0.28
C THR A 251 -50.57 30.20 -1.67
N TYR A 252 -50.18 29.22 -2.48
CA TYR A 252 -50.76 29.01 -3.79
C TYR A 252 -52.21 28.52 -3.74
N GLU A 253 -52.53 27.61 -2.82
CA GLU A 253 -53.90 27.14 -2.58
C GLU A 253 -54.82 28.30 -2.15
N GLU A 254 -54.37 29.12 -1.20
CA GLU A 254 -55.14 30.30 -0.75
C GLU A 254 -55.31 31.33 -1.87
N LYS A 255 -54.28 31.56 -2.68
CA LYS A 255 -54.37 32.39 -3.89
C LYS A 255 -55.40 31.87 -4.87
N LEU A 256 -55.43 30.56 -5.12
CA LEU A 256 -56.40 29.96 -6.03
C LEU A 256 -57.83 30.07 -5.48
N ARG A 257 -58.00 29.87 -4.17
CA ARG A 257 -59.29 29.99 -3.47
C ARG A 257 -59.90 31.39 -3.59
N LEU A 258 -59.07 32.43 -3.49
CA LEU A 258 -59.54 33.82 -3.44
C LEU A 258 -59.51 34.57 -4.78
N LYS A 259 -58.74 34.10 -5.76
CA LYS A 259 -58.69 34.71 -7.09
C LYS A 259 -60.06 34.73 -7.78
N LYS A 260 -60.80 33.62 -7.75
CA LYS A 260 -62.14 33.53 -8.38
C LYS A 260 -63.17 34.47 -7.70
N PRO A 261 -63.28 34.53 -6.36
CA PRO A 261 -64.09 35.54 -5.68
C PRO A 261 -63.70 36.99 -6.00
N ALA A 262 -62.41 37.32 -6.02
CA ALA A 262 -61.97 38.69 -6.37
C ALA A 262 -62.39 39.06 -7.79
N GLU A 263 -62.21 38.15 -8.75
CA GLU A 263 -62.64 38.34 -10.13
C GLU A 263 -64.17 38.47 -10.26
N TYR A 264 -64.93 37.72 -9.45
CA TYR A 264 -66.37 37.87 -9.35
C TYR A 264 -66.77 39.27 -8.85
N TRP A 265 -66.16 39.77 -7.78
CA TRP A 265 -66.46 41.10 -7.22
C TRP A 265 -66.12 42.22 -8.20
N LYS A 266 -64.98 42.13 -8.88
CA LYS A 266 -64.62 43.04 -9.97
C LYS A 266 -65.69 43.09 -11.07
N ASN A 267 -66.16 41.92 -11.50
CA ASN A 267 -67.20 41.81 -12.52
C ASN A 267 -68.55 42.35 -12.01
N ALA A 268 -68.89 42.09 -10.74
CA ALA A 268 -70.09 42.61 -10.09
C ALA A 268 -70.06 44.14 -9.97
N ALA A 269 -68.94 44.73 -9.55
CA ALA A 269 -68.71 46.17 -9.49
C ALA A 269 -68.95 46.81 -10.86
N SER A 270 -68.32 46.29 -11.92
CA SER A 270 -68.52 46.76 -13.29
C SER A 270 -69.99 46.68 -13.74
N LYS A 271 -70.69 45.59 -13.40
CA LYS A 271 -72.13 45.42 -13.72
C LYS A 271 -72.99 46.45 -12.99
N TYR A 272 -72.81 46.62 -11.68
CA TYR A 272 -73.59 47.58 -10.89
C TYR A 272 -73.28 49.03 -11.25
N GLY A 273 -72.02 49.35 -11.57
CA GLY A 273 -71.64 50.67 -12.07
C GLY A 273 -72.34 51.02 -13.37
N ARG A 274 -72.42 50.08 -14.33
CA ARG A 274 -73.22 50.26 -15.56
C ARG A 274 -74.69 50.50 -15.26
N GLN A 275 -75.29 49.74 -14.34
CA GLN A 275 -76.68 49.93 -13.92
C GLN A 275 -76.90 51.30 -13.27
N ALA A 276 -76.00 51.73 -12.39
CA ALA A 276 -76.06 53.03 -11.72
C ALA A 276 -76.01 54.18 -12.73
N ILE A 277 -75.12 54.09 -13.72
CA ILE A 277 -75.03 55.05 -14.83
C ILE A 277 -76.33 55.07 -15.64
N LEU A 278 -76.90 53.91 -15.98
CA LEU A 278 -78.17 53.83 -16.71
C LEU A 278 -79.35 54.47 -15.94
N TRP A 279 -79.45 54.25 -14.63
CA TRP A 279 -80.47 54.91 -13.81
C TRP A 279 -80.23 56.41 -13.71
N THR A 280 -78.98 56.85 -13.57
CA THR A 280 -78.61 58.27 -13.55
C THR A 280 -78.95 58.94 -14.87
N LEU A 281 -78.66 58.30 -16.00
CA LEU A 281 -79.05 58.79 -17.33
C LEU A 281 -80.57 58.84 -17.49
N SER A 282 -81.31 57.85 -16.96
CA SER A 282 -82.77 57.88 -16.93
C SER A 282 -83.32 59.05 -16.13
N ILE A 283 -82.70 59.40 -14.98
CA ILE A 283 -83.06 60.59 -14.18
C ILE A 283 -82.82 61.87 -14.98
N VAL A 284 -81.65 61.99 -15.63
CA VAL A 284 -81.31 63.16 -16.45
C VAL A 284 -82.30 63.32 -17.61
N ALA A 285 -82.58 62.23 -18.33
CA ALA A 285 -83.54 62.23 -19.43
C ALA A 285 -84.96 62.61 -18.96
N LEU A 286 -85.42 62.02 -17.86
CA LEU A 286 -86.73 62.32 -17.27
C LEU A 286 -86.82 63.78 -16.80
N SER A 287 -85.74 64.32 -16.23
CA SER A 287 -85.66 65.72 -15.80
C SER A 287 -85.72 66.68 -16.98
N LEU A 288 -84.99 66.39 -18.07
CA LEU A 288 -85.02 67.17 -19.31
C LEU A 288 -86.40 67.14 -19.97
N LEU A 289 -87.03 65.96 -20.07
CA LEU A 289 -88.40 65.83 -20.56
C LEU A 289 -89.37 66.64 -19.70
N GLY A 290 -89.29 66.51 -18.38
CA GLY A 290 -90.09 67.28 -17.44
C GLY A 290 -89.94 68.80 -17.63
N LEU A 291 -88.71 69.29 -17.84
CA LEU A 291 -88.43 70.70 -18.12
C LEU A 291 -89.03 71.17 -19.46
N VAL A 292 -88.95 70.36 -20.52
CA VAL A 292 -89.53 70.69 -21.83
C VAL A 292 -91.06 70.80 -21.72
N TYR A 293 -91.72 69.78 -21.17
CA TYR A 293 -93.18 69.78 -21.00
C TYR A 293 -93.64 70.90 -20.05
N PHE A 294 -92.91 71.14 -18.95
CA PHE A 294 -93.22 72.24 -18.04
C PHE A 294 -93.07 73.61 -18.71
N ARG A 295 -92.02 73.81 -19.52
CA ARG A 295 -91.81 75.04 -20.28
C ARG A 295 -92.95 75.27 -21.27
N GLU A 296 -93.30 74.26 -22.06
CA GLU A 296 -94.41 74.36 -23.03
C GLU A 296 -95.73 74.69 -22.32
N PHE A 297 -96.08 73.94 -21.27
CA PHE A 297 -97.28 74.20 -20.47
C PHE A 297 -97.29 75.62 -19.88
N PHE A 298 -96.16 76.07 -19.30
CA PHE A 298 -96.05 77.39 -18.68
C PHE A 298 -96.20 78.53 -19.70
N VAL A 299 -95.60 78.41 -20.89
CA VAL A 299 -95.73 79.41 -21.97
C VAL A 299 -97.17 79.46 -22.49
N THR A 300 -97.80 78.32 -22.77
CA THR A 300 -99.19 78.25 -23.26
C THR A 300 -100.17 78.81 -22.23
N TRP A 301 -99.98 78.49 -20.94
CA TRP A 301 -100.77 79.05 -19.85
C TRP A 301 -100.63 80.58 -19.74
N LEU A 302 -99.41 81.12 -19.85
CA LEU A 302 -99.15 82.57 -19.79
C LEU A 302 -99.78 83.34 -20.96
N GLN A 303 -99.85 82.71 -22.14
CA GLN A 303 -100.47 83.29 -23.34
C GLN A 303 -102.02 83.25 -23.31
N GLY A 304 -102.62 82.68 -22.26
CA GLY A 304 -104.08 82.64 -22.08
C GLY A 304 -104.82 81.70 -23.04
N GLN A 305 -104.10 80.80 -23.71
CA GLN A 305 -104.70 79.78 -24.59
C GLN A 305 -105.34 78.65 -23.78
N GLU A 306 -106.32 77.95 -24.35
CA GLU A 306 -106.92 76.79 -23.67
C GLU A 306 -105.89 75.67 -23.51
N THR A 307 -105.47 75.42 -22.28
CA THR A 307 -104.63 74.27 -21.91
C THR A 307 -105.51 73.05 -21.59
N ASP A 308 -105.04 71.84 -21.88
CA ASP A 308 -105.73 70.58 -21.54
C ASP A 308 -106.06 70.47 -20.04
N VAL A 309 -105.27 71.14 -19.18
CA VAL A 309 -105.50 71.24 -17.73
C VAL A 309 -105.79 72.69 -17.35
N LYS A 310 -107.02 73.00 -16.94
CA LYS A 310 -107.46 74.35 -16.52
C LYS A 310 -107.19 74.58 -15.03
N LEU A 311 -106.11 75.26 -14.70
CA LEU A 311 -105.65 75.50 -13.31
C LEU A 311 -106.59 76.41 -12.48
N ASN A 312 -107.54 77.10 -13.10
CA ASN A 312 -108.57 77.88 -12.40
C ASN A 312 -109.75 77.02 -11.91
N THR A 313 -109.75 75.71 -12.22
CA THR A 313 -110.75 74.75 -11.74
C THR A 313 -110.16 73.84 -10.68
N ILE A 314 -110.98 73.45 -9.70
CA ILE A 314 -110.56 72.50 -8.64
C ILE A 314 -110.09 71.18 -9.27
N GLN A 315 -110.78 70.70 -10.32
CA GLN A 315 -110.40 69.47 -11.03
C GLN A 315 -109.01 69.57 -11.69
N GLY A 316 -108.69 70.70 -12.34
CA GLY A 316 -107.39 70.91 -12.98
C GLY A 316 -106.23 71.04 -11.98
N VAL A 317 -106.45 71.71 -10.85
CA VAL A 317 -105.44 71.80 -9.76
C VAL A 317 -105.15 70.42 -9.17
N ILE A 318 -106.19 69.62 -8.91
CA ILE A 318 -106.02 68.25 -8.40
C ILE A 318 -105.25 67.39 -9.42
N LEU A 319 -105.63 67.44 -10.70
CA LEU A 319 -104.98 66.65 -11.75
C LEU A 319 -103.49 67.01 -11.90
N PHE A 320 -103.16 68.31 -11.95
CA PHE A 320 -101.78 68.78 -12.02
C PHE A 320 -100.98 68.36 -10.77
N GLY A 321 -101.58 68.50 -9.58
CA GLY A 321 -100.98 68.05 -8.33
C GLY A 321 -100.68 66.55 -8.30
N SER A 322 -101.60 65.72 -8.82
CA SER A 322 -101.39 64.27 -8.94
C SER A 322 -100.26 63.92 -9.92
N PHE A 323 -100.18 64.58 -11.08
CA PHE A 323 -99.07 64.39 -12.02
C PHE A 323 -97.72 64.82 -11.43
N ALA A 324 -97.67 65.98 -10.77
CA ALA A 324 -96.47 66.45 -10.10
C ALA A 324 -96.02 65.50 -8.98
N ALA A 325 -96.96 64.98 -8.20
CA ALA A 325 -96.68 63.98 -7.16
C ALA A 325 -96.19 62.65 -7.77
N ALA A 326 -96.80 62.17 -8.86
CA ALA A 326 -96.37 60.98 -9.57
C ALA A 326 -94.96 61.14 -10.16
N PHE A 327 -94.66 62.29 -10.76
CA PHE A 327 -93.32 62.62 -11.26
C PHE A 327 -92.27 62.67 -10.14
N ALA A 328 -92.57 63.35 -9.03
CA ALA A 328 -91.69 63.41 -7.87
C ALA A 328 -91.47 62.02 -7.25
N TYR A 329 -92.50 61.18 -7.20
CA TYR A 329 -92.38 59.79 -6.75
C TYR A 329 -91.50 58.96 -7.68
N LEU A 330 -91.66 59.10 -9.01
CA LEU A 330 -90.83 58.41 -10.00
C LEU A 330 -89.36 58.84 -9.90
N MET A 331 -89.10 60.15 -9.75
CA MET A 331 -87.76 60.68 -9.49
C MET A 331 -87.15 60.11 -8.22
N LYS A 332 -87.93 59.98 -7.15
CA LYS A 332 -87.51 59.36 -5.88
C LYS A 332 -87.15 57.88 -6.07
N VAL A 333 -87.97 57.12 -6.81
CA VAL A 333 -87.71 55.70 -7.10
C VAL A 333 -86.44 55.53 -7.93
N LEU A 334 -86.29 56.30 -9.01
CA LEU A 334 -85.08 56.24 -9.85
C LEU A 334 -83.83 56.65 -9.08
N SER A 335 -83.91 57.69 -8.24
CA SER A 335 -82.80 58.10 -7.37
C SER A 335 -82.42 57.00 -6.39
N ARG A 336 -83.39 56.32 -5.77
CA ARG A 336 -83.13 55.17 -4.89
C ARG A 336 -82.47 54.01 -5.64
N LEU A 337 -82.91 53.72 -6.87
CA LEU A 337 -82.29 52.68 -7.71
C LEU A 337 -80.85 53.04 -8.08
N ALA A 338 -80.60 54.29 -8.49
CA ALA A 338 -79.25 54.78 -8.80
C ALA A 338 -78.32 54.69 -7.59
N PHE A 339 -78.73 55.23 -6.43
CA PHE A 339 -77.95 55.13 -5.19
C PHE A 339 -77.73 53.69 -4.77
N SER A 340 -78.74 52.82 -4.87
CA SER A 340 -78.59 51.40 -4.55
C SER A 340 -77.56 50.71 -5.45
N SER A 341 -77.58 50.99 -6.76
CA SER A 341 -76.58 50.44 -7.69
C SER A 341 -75.17 50.99 -7.43
N PHE A 342 -75.03 52.28 -7.09
CA PHE A 342 -73.72 52.83 -6.69
C PHE A 342 -73.20 52.24 -5.37
N HIS A 343 -74.07 52.00 -4.39
CA HIS A 343 -73.69 51.32 -3.14
C HIS A 343 -73.23 49.89 -3.39
N LEU A 344 -73.95 49.13 -4.21
CA LEU A 344 -73.56 47.77 -4.61
C LEU A 344 -72.25 47.73 -5.38
N MET A 345 -72.02 48.72 -6.25
CA MET A 345 -70.74 48.88 -6.95
C MET A 345 -69.59 49.10 -5.97
N ARG A 346 -69.73 50.08 -5.06
CA ARG A 346 -68.68 50.41 -4.10
C ARG A 346 -68.40 49.27 -3.11
N ASP A 347 -69.45 48.59 -2.63
CA ASP A 347 -69.30 47.41 -1.78
C ASP A 347 -68.55 46.29 -2.51
N ALA A 348 -68.82 46.06 -3.80
CA ALA A 348 -68.07 45.09 -4.59
C ALA A 348 -66.60 45.50 -4.81
N GLU A 349 -66.31 46.79 -5.04
CA GLU A 349 -64.93 47.31 -5.14
C GLU A 349 -64.17 47.18 -3.81
N GLU A 350 -64.82 47.50 -2.69
CA GLU A 350 -64.24 47.36 -1.34
C GLU A 350 -63.90 45.88 -1.06
N ARG A 351 -64.77 44.93 -1.43
CA ARG A 351 -64.50 43.49 -1.28
C ARG A 351 -63.38 42.99 -2.20
N GLU A 352 -63.27 43.50 -3.42
CA GLU A 352 -62.14 43.19 -4.31
C GLU A 352 -60.82 43.65 -3.67
N GLN A 353 -60.76 44.90 -3.19
CA GLN A 353 -59.57 45.47 -2.57
C GLN A 353 -59.20 44.75 -1.26
N LEU A 354 -60.17 44.43 -0.41
CA LEU A 354 -59.96 43.64 0.80
C LEU A 354 -59.42 42.24 0.48
N THR A 355 -59.85 41.63 -0.62
CA THR A 355 -59.32 40.33 -1.07
C THR A 355 -57.84 40.43 -1.46
N TYR A 356 -57.47 41.48 -2.20
CA TYR A 356 -56.06 41.72 -2.56
C TYR A 356 -55.19 42.06 -1.36
N LEU A 357 -55.71 42.87 -0.42
CA LEU A 357 -55.03 43.19 0.83
C LEU A 357 -54.76 41.92 1.65
N TYR A 358 -55.77 41.06 1.81
CA TYR A 358 -55.61 39.78 2.48
C TYR A 358 -54.56 38.88 1.81
N LEU A 359 -54.58 38.77 0.48
CA LEU A 359 -53.59 38.01 -0.29
C LEU A 359 -52.17 38.56 -0.13
N SER A 360 -52.01 39.89 -0.08
CA SER A 360 -50.70 40.51 0.17
C SER A 360 -50.18 40.24 1.58
N LEU A 361 -51.07 40.23 2.57
CA LEU A 361 -50.70 40.03 3.97
C LEU A 361 -50.30 38.59 4.28
N ILE A 362 -51.00 37.58 3.74
CA ILE A 362 -50.59 36.17 3.85
C ILE A 362 -49.22 35.95 3.20
N ASN A 363 -48.93 36.66 2.12
CA ASN A 363 -47.67 36.53 1.41
C ASN A 363 -46.49 37.16 2.17
N GLU A 364 -46.74 38.08 3.11
CA GLU A 364 -45.71 38.81 3.85
C GLU A 364 -45.54 38.39 5.32
N SER A 365 -46.51 37.67 5.93
CA SER A 365 -46.38 37.13 7.31
C SER A 365 -47.58 36.27 7.75
N GLU A 366 -47.40 35.43 8.78
CA GLU A 366 -48.48 34.75 9.51
C GLU A 366 -49.48 35.78 10.07
N LEU A 367 -50.64 35.89 9.43
CA LEU A 367 -51.77 36.65 9.98
C LEU A 367 -52.34 35.90 11.19
N ASP A 368 -52.55 36.64 12.28
CA ASP A 368 -53.30 36.17 13.44
C ASP A 368 -54.70 35.68 13.01
N LYS A 369 -55.17 34.59 13.63
CA LYS A 369 -56.41 33.90 13.26
C LYS A 369 -57.62 34.84 13.37
N ASP A 370 -57.60 35.76 14.33
CA ASP A 370 -58.65 36.76 14.53
C ASP A 370 -58.70 37.78 13.38
N ALA A 371 -57.55 38.20 12.86
CA ALA A 371 -57.48 39.08 11.69
C ALA A 371 -58.00 38.39 10.41
N ARG A 372 -57.69 37.10 10.26
CA ARG A 372 -58.20 36.26 9.17
C ARG A 372 -59.73 36.15 9.20
N ASP A 373 -60.29 35.84 10.37
CA ASP A 373 -61.74 35.66 10.53
C ASP A 373 -62.49 36.98 10.28
N ILE A 374 -61.94 38.13 10.68
CA ILE A 374 -62.51 39.46 10.39
C ILE A 374 -62.53 39.74 8.88
N VAL A 375 -61.43 39.45 8.17
CA VAL A 375 -61.38 39.70 6.71
C VAL A 375 -62.31 38.76 5.96
N LEU A 376 -62.36 37.46 6.33
CA LEU A 376 -63.31 36.52 5.76
C LEU A 376 -64.76 36.94 6.04
N GLN A 377 -65.06 37.40 7.25
CA GLN A 377 -66.38 37.91 7.61
C GLN A 377 -66.74 39.15 6.78
N ALA A 378 -65.80 40.09 6.58
CA ALA A 378 -66.04 41.26 5.74
C ALA A 378 -66.34 40.85 4.28
N LEU A 379 -65.55 39.94 3.70
CA LEU A 379 -65.72 39.43 2.33
C LEU A 379 -67.06 38.72 2.08
N PHE A 380 -67.53 37.95 3.07
CA PHE A 380 -68.74 37.12 2.97
C PHE A 380 -69.99 37.70 3.67
N SER A 381 -69.89 38.88 4.29
CA SER A 381 -71.04 39.57 4.90
C SER A 381 -72.07 40.02 3.86
N ARG A 382 -73.28 40.34 4.29
CA ARG A 382 -74.36 40.79 3.40
C ARG A 382 -74.18 42.26 3.01
N THR A 383 -74.38 42.59 1.74
CA THR A 383 -74.46 43.99 1.30
C THR A 383 -75.78 44.60 1.77
N GLU A 384 -75.71 45.57 2.67
CA GLU A 384 -76.89 46.36 3.05
C GLU A 384 -77.24 47.32 1.91
N THR A 385 -78.39 47.09 1.28
CA THR A 385 -78.95 48.03 0.31
C THR A 385 -80.10 48.76 0.97
N GLY A 386 -80.21 50.08 0.74
CA GLY A 386 -81.29 50.92 1.29
C GLY A 386 -82.71 50.56 0.80
N LEU A 387 -82.87 49.45 0.07
CA LEU A 387 -84.13 48.86 -0.38
C LEU A 387 -84.61 47.70 0.51
N LEU A 388 -83.71 47.06 1.26
CA LEU A 388 -83.99 45.92 2.14
C LEU A 388 -83.64 46.29 3.59
N GLN A 389 -84.32 47.30 4.12
CA GLN A 389 -84.33 47.58 5.55
C GLN A 389 -85.29 46.58 6.19
N GLN A 390 -84.79 45.73 7.09
CA GLN A 390 -85.47 44.65 7.84
C GLN A 390 -85.18 43.25 7.29
N GLU A 391 -84.01 42.69 7.62
CA GLU A 391 -83.87 41.34 8.20
C GLU A 391 -82.50 41.25 8.91
N HIS A 392 -82.48 40.72 10.14
CA HIS A 392 -81.30 40.68 11.01
C HIS A 392 -80.26 39.65 10.52
N GLY A 393 -79.09 40.12 10.07
CA GLY A 393 -77.92 39.31 9.73
C GLY A 393 -76.63 40.12 9.95
N PRO A 394 -75.45 39.48 9.92
CA PRO A 394 -74.17 40.16 10.21
C PRO A 394 -73.81 41.22 9.15
N THR A 395 -73.66 42.46 9.59
CA THR A 395 -73.28 43.64 8.79
C THR A 395 -71.75 43.74 8.61
N MET A 396 -71.27 44.38 7.53
CA MET A 396 -69.84 44.63 7.33
C MET A 396 -69.23 45.45 8.49
N PRO A 397 -68.10 45.01 9.07
CA PRO A 397 -67.34 45.84 10.00
C PRO A 397 -66.75 47.06 9.28
N GLY A 398 -66.70 48.21 9.97
CA GLY A 398 -66.20 49.44 9.37
C GLY A 398 -64.70 49.37 9.07
N VAL A 399 -64.25 49.97 7.97
CA VAL A 399 -62.83 50.01 7.54
C VAL A 399 -61.89 50.45 8.68
N GLY A 400 -62.34 51.37 9.54
CA GLY A 400 -61.57 51.82 10.72
C GLY A 400 -61.39 50.76 11.81
N GLU A 401 -62.34 49.84 12.00
CA GLU A 401 -62.22 48.73 12.95
C GLU A 401 -61.26 47.66 12.42
N ILE A 402 -61.30 47.40 11.11
CA ILE A 402 -60.39 46.47 10.43
C ILE A 402 -58.94 46.97 10.58
N VAL A 403 -58.67 48.24 10.28
CA VAL A 403 -57.32 48.83 10.41
C VAL A 403 -56.82 48.83 11.86
N LYS A 404 -57.70 49.12 12.83
CA LYS A 404 -57.34 49.14 14.26
C LYS A 404 -56.95 47.74 14.76
N ASN A 405 -57.70 46.71 14.38
CA ASN A 405 -57.41 45.34 14.80
C ASN A 405 -56.18 44.77 14.09
N LEU A 406 -55.96 45.12 12.81
CA LEU A 406 -54.73 44.78 12.08
C LEU A 406 -53.48 45.44 12.68
N SER A 407 -53.59 46.67 13.22
CA SER A 407 -52.47 47.35 13.88
C SER A 407 -52.09 46.74 15.24
N LYS A 408 -53.03 46.07 15.92
CA LYS A 408 -52.80 45.42 17.21
C LYS A 408 -52.01 44.10 17.09
N GLY A 409 -52.11 43.39 15.96
CA GLY A 409 -51.35 42.16 15.71
C GLY A 409 -49.87 42.36 15.37
N ARG A 410 -49.39 43.61 15.30
CA ARG A 410 -48.00 43.96 14.97
C ARG A 410 -47.15 44.35 16.19
N SER A 411 -47.66 44.18 17.41
CA SER A 411 -46.94 44.43 18.68
C SER A 411 -46.36 43.16 19.29
#